data_AF-A0A2V9CAL8-F1
#
_entry.id   AF-A0A2V9CAL8-F1
#
_cell.length_a   1.000
_cell.length_b   1.000
_cell.length_c   1.000
_cell.angle_alpha   90.00
_cell.angle_beta   90.00
_cell.angle_gamma   90.00
#
_symmetry.space_group_name_H-M   'P 1'
#
loop_
_entity.id
_entity.type
_entity.pdbx_description
1 polymer ?
#
loop_
_entity_poly.entity_id
_entity_poly.type
_entity_poly.pdbx_seq_one_letter_code
_entity_poly.pdbx_strand_id
1 'polypeptide(L)' 'MIIEMRTYKTKPGRRSQFLDIFRSKSVPAHTEIGMKILGPFLSVEDPDTFFWMRGFPDIPSR' A
#
# COMPACT_ATOMS: atom_id res chain seq x y z
N MET A 1 -18.46 -4.03 -4.02
CA MET A 1 -17.24 -3.41 -3.47
C MET A 1 -16.25 -4.51 -3.16
N ILE A 2 -15.02 -4.40 -3.68
CA ILE A 2 -13.92 -5.36 -3.48
C ILE A 2 -12.77 -4.62 -2.81
N ILE A 3 -12.10 -5.30 -1.88
CA ILE A 3 -10.87 -4.81 -1.25
C ILE A 3 -9.74 -5.73 -1.69
N GLU A 4 -8.71 -5.16 -2.31
CA GLU A 4 -7.45 -5.85 -2.56
C GLU A 4 -6.48 -5.56 -1.42
N MET A 5 -6.05 -6.60 -0.70
CA MET A 5 -4.99 -6.50 0.30
C MET A 5 -3.64 -6.83 -0.35
N ARG A 6 -2.64 -5.98 -0.11
CA ARG A 6 -1.29 -6.15 -0.62
C ARG A 6 -0.30 -6.14 0.53
N THR A 7 0.46 -7.22 0.66
CA THR A 7 1.55 -7.35 1.65
C THR A 7 2.88 -7.34 0.92
N TYR A 8 3.76 -6.41 1.28
CA TYR A 8 5.08 -6.28 0.69
C TYR A 8 6.15 -6.55 1.75
N LYS A 9 7.13 -7.37 1.37
CA LYS A 9 8.39 -7.52 2.09
C LYS A 9 9.47 -6.73 1.35
N THR A 10 10.03 -5.74 2.03
CA THR A 10 11.11 -4.90 1.49
C THR A 10 12.46 -5.58 1.63
N LYS A 11 13.49 -5.02 0.99
CA LYS A 11 14.87 -5.43 1.25
C LYS A 11 15.22 -5.14 2.73
N PRO A 12 16.10 -5.93 3.36
CA PRO A 12 16.44 -5.76 4.77
C PRO A 12 16.84 -4.33 5.15
N GLY A 13 16.20 -3.77 6.18
CA GLY A 13 16.42 -2.43 6.71
C GLY A 13 15.89 -1.30 5.82
N ARG A 14 15.17 -1.59 4.74
CA ARG A 14 14.73 -0.58 3.75
C ARG A 14 13.29 -0.14 3.90
N ARG A 15 12.51 -0.71 4.82
CA ARG A 15 11.09 -0.39 5.00
C ARG A 15 10.83 1.10 5.15
N SER A 16 11.54 1.80 6.04
CA SER A 16 11.29 3.24 6.26
C SER A 16 11.48 4.07 4.99
N GLN A 17 12.62 3.90 4.31
CA GLN A 17 12.93 4.59 3.06
C GLN A 17 11.89 4.29 1.97
N PHE A 18 11.46 3.03 1.87
CA PHE A 18 10.42 2.64 0.92
C PHE A 18 9.08 3.32 1.24
N LEU A 19 8.71 3.41 2.53
CA LEU A 19 7.47 4.03 2.96
C LEU A 19 7.44 5.53 2.72
N ASP A 20 8.58 6.21 2.83
CA ASP A 20 8.68 7.65 2.50
C ASP A 20 8.35 7.88 1.02
N ILE A 21 8.90 7.06 0.12
CA ILE A 21 8.58 7.09 -1.31
C ILE A 21 7.11 6.72 -1.55
N PHE A 22 6.64 5.67 -0.89
CA PHE A 22 5.27 5.18 -1.04
C PHE A 22 4.25 6.26 -0.66
N ARG A 23 4.44 6.94 0.48
CA ARG A 23 3.56 8.01 0.96
C ARG A 23 3.67 9.28 0.12
N SER A 24 4.88 9.68 -0.27
CA SER A 24 5.09 10.94 -1.01
C SER A 24 4.78 10.85 -2.51
N LYS A 25 4.87 9.66 -3.11
CA LYS A 25 4.71 9.49 -4.57
C LYS A 25 3.62 8.51 -4.94
N SER A 26 3.63 7.30 -4.37
CA SER A 26 2.69 6.25 -4.79
C SER A 26 1.26 6.54 -4.37
N VAL A 27 1.01 6.88 -3.10
CA VAL A 27 -0.36 7.15 -2.61
C VAL A 27 -1.02 8.32 -3.36
N PRO A 28 -0.37 9.48 -3.56
CA PRO A 28 -0.93 10.57 -4.35
C PRO A 28 -1.30 10.16 -5.77
N ALA A 29 -0.41 9.46 -6.49
CA ALA A 29 -0.66 9.03 -7.86
C ALA A 29 -1.88 8.09 -7.98
N HIS A 30 -2.10 7.21 -7.00
CA HIS A 30 -3.29 6.35 -6.97
C HIS A 30 -4.56 7.15 -6.63
N THR A 31 -4.44 8.12 -5.72
CA THR A 31 -5.57 8.96 -5.30
C THR A 31 -6.03 9.85 -6.46
N GLU A 32 -5.10 10.37 -7.26
CA GLU A 32 -5.37 11.21 -8.45
C GLU A 32 -6.22 10.48 -9.49
N ILE A 33 -6.02 9.17 -9.67
CA ILE A 33 -6.85 8.33 -10.56
C ILE A 33 -8.14 7.82 -9.89
N GLY A 34 -8.51 8.36 -8.73
CA GLY A 34 -9.75 8.04 -8.02
C GLY A 34 -9.71 6.75 -7.19
N MET A 35 -8.54 6.15 -6.98
CA MET A 35 -8.42 4.91 -6.22
C MET A 35 -8.46 5.16 -4.71
N LYS A 36 -9.28 4.38 -3.99
CA LYS A 36 -9.35 4.45 -2.53
C LYS A 36 -8.21 3.65 -1.91
N ILE A 37 -7.30 4.33 -1.23
CA ILE A 37 -6.13 3.73 -0.59
C ILE A 37 -6.29 3.75 0.94
N LEU A 38 -5.95 2.64 1.60
CA LEU A 38 -5.89 2.54 3.05
C LEU A 38 -4.54 1.96 3.48
N GLY A 39 -3.88 2.62 4.44
CA GLY A 39 -2.53 2.29 4.90
C GLY A 39 -1.49 3.33 4.46
N PRO A 40 -0.18 3.01 4.54
CA PRO A 40 0.41 1.72 4.87
C PRO A 40 0.34 1.39 6.38
N PHE A 41 0.19 0.11 6.69
CA PHE A 41 0.25 -0.46 8.04
C PHE A 41 1.51 -1.29 8.22
N LEU A 42 2.19 -1.12 9.35
CA LEU A 42 3.46 -1.80 9.62
C LEU A 42 3.21 -3.17 10.25
N SER A 43 3.96 -4.18 9.83
CA SER A 43 4.03 -5.42 10.61
C SER A 43 4.77 -5.15 11.93
N VAL A 44 4.21 -5.70 13.02
CA VAL A 44 4.83 -5.72 14.35
C VAL A 44 5.86 -6.85 14.45
N GLU A 45 5.66 -7.93 13.69
CA GLU A 45 6.49 -9.15 13.76
C GLU A 45 7.70 -9.11 12.82
N ASP A 46 7.60 -8.37 11.71
CA ASP A 46 8.66 -8.28 10.70
C ASP A 46 8.97 -6.80 10.37
N PRO A 47 10.17 -6.31 10.72
CA PRO A 47 10.56 -4.91 10.52
C PRO A 47 10.69 -4.53 9.05
N ASP A 48 10.69 -5.48 8.12
CA ASP A 48 10.80 -5.23 6.68
C ASP A 48 9.47 -5.43 5.94
N THR A 49 8.41 -5.78 6.65
CA THR A 49 7.08 -6.03 6.07
C THR A 49 6.07 -4.95 6.42
N PHE A 50 5.22 -4.61 5.46
CA PHE A 50 4.06 -3.74 5.63
C PHE A 50 2.93 -4.19 4.70
N PHE A 51 1.71 -3.74 4.98
CA PHE A 51 0.55 -4.01 4.13
C PHE A 51 -0.29 -2.75 3.90
N TRP A 52 -1.07 -2.78 2.84
CA TRP A 52 -1.97 -1.70 2.44
C TRP A 52 -3.11 -2.27 1.60
N MET A 53 -4.15 -1.48 1.42
CA MET A 53 -5.37 -1.91 0.72
C MET A 53 -5.79 -0.92 -0.34
N ARG A 54 -6.41 -1.45 -1.40
CA ARG A 54 -7.05 -0.69 -2.49
C ARG A 54 -8.51 -1.08 -2.60
N GLY A 55 -9.40 -0.09 -2.71
CA GLY A 55 -10.84 -0.30 -2.83
C GLY A 55 -11.35 -0.11 -4.26
N PHE A 56 -12.19 -1.04 -4.71
CA PHE A 56 -12.80 -1.05 -6.05
C PHE A 56 -14.31 -1.29 -5.98
N PRO A 57 -15.10 -0.83 -6.96
CA PRO A 57 -16.54 -1.10 -6.99
C PRO A 57 -16.85 -2.59 -7.23
N ASP A 58 -16.09 -3.25 -8.11
CA ASP A 58 -16.24 -4.65 -8.54
C ASP A 58 -14.90 -5.24 -9.02
N ILE A 59 -14.91 -6.52 -9.41
CA ILE A 59 -13.72 -7.23 -9.91
C ILE A 59 -13.26 -6.73 -11.30
N PRO A 60 -14.14 -6.49 -12.29
CA PRO A 60 -13.73 -5.94 -13.58
C PRO A 60 -13.01 -4.60 -13.49
N SER A 61 -13.35 -3.77 -12.49
CA SER A 61 -12.72 -2.46 -12.28
C SER A 61 -11.42 -2.50 -11.46
N ARG A 62 -10.95 -3.70 -11.05
CA ARG A 62 -9.73 -3.88 -10.24
C ARG A 62 -8.46 -3.95 -11.09
#